data_AF-A0A3L9Z6R1-F1
#
_entry.id   AF-A0A3L9Z6R1-F1
#
_cell.length_a   1.000
_cell.length_b   1.000
_cell.length_c   1.000
_cell.angle_alpha   90.00
_cell.angle_beta   90.00
_cell.angle_gamma   90.00
#
_symmetry.space_group_name_H-M   'P 1'
#
loop_
_entity.id
_entity.type
_entity.pdbx_description
1 polymer ?
#
loop_
_entity_poly.entity_id
_entity_poly.type
_entity_poly.pdbx_seq_one_letter_code
_entity_poly.pdbx_strand_id
1 'polypeptide(L)'
;MRKTKDILIFIFALIVISVFGYGVFLYFYTQKKYAEIPENKIELVSELQSEINLNSNLVEFLDNPIDLLAFKNKKGMEFTTNVTSGTKYYHQPKIKDSIFYVYYYPDFKKESIKIDQFVVFKHGENKHTYEDQTETLIEFRIFNPDSDLEKADLYGLTKTELESEFGTDYLTLDNGIAYSNKNKVLIIELNNSKVKSFRYIKLNTENIDQELIRLIVE
;
A
#
# COMPACT_ATOMS: atom_id res chain seq x y z
N MET A 1 5.27 -64.60 -45.67
CA MET A 1 4.58 -63.64 -44.79
C MET A 1 5.23 -63.37 -43.42
N ARG A 2 6.23 -64.17 -42.97
CA ARG A 2 6.89 -63.96 -41.65
C ARG A 2 7.95 -62.84 -41.68
N LYS A 3 8.84 -62.84 -42.69
CA LYS A 3 9.90 -61.84 -42.87
C LYS A 3 9.41 -60.38 -42.96
N THR A 4 8.22 -60.14 -43.54
CA THR A 4 7.64 -58.80 -43.68
C THR A 4 7.14 -58.22 -42.35
N LYS A 5 6.70 -59.08 -41.41
CA LYS A 5 6.26 -58.66 -40.07
C LYS A 5 7.46 -58.29 -39.19
N ASP A 6 8.55 -59.04 -39.30
CA ASP A 6 9.78 -58.77 -38.52
C ASP A 6 10.42 -57.44 -38.91
N ILE A 7 10.40 -57.09 -40.21
CA ILE A 7 10.87 -55.78 -40.71
C ILE A 7 9.97 -54.65 -40.19
N LEU A 8 8.65 -54.84 -40.17
CA LEU A 8 7.71 -53.82 -39.70
C LEU A 8 7.87 -53.55 -38.18
N ILE A 9 8.10 -54.60 -37.39
CA ILE A 9 8.37 -54.49 -35.95
C ILE A 9 9.69 -53.73 -35.71
N PHE A 10 10.72 -54.02 -36.51
CA PHE A 10 12.01 -53.32 -36.40
C PHE A 10 11.88 -51.83 -36.72
N ILE A 11 11.13 -51.46 -37.77
CA ILE A 11 10.86 -50.07 -38.13
C ILE A 11 10.06 -49.37 -37.02
N PHE A 12 9.05 -50.04 -36.46
CA PHE A 12 8.24 -49.48 -35.38
C PHE A 12 9.08 -49.21 -34.12
N ALA A 13 9.97 -50.13 -33.75
CA ALA A 13 10.87 -49.96 -32.61
C ALA A 13 11.81 -48.75 -32.81
N LEU A 14 12.33 -48.55 -34.03
CA LEU A 14 13.17 -47.41 -34.39
C LEU A 14 12.43 -46.07 -34.23
N ILE A 15 11.16 -46.02 -34.64
CA ILE A 15 10.32 -44.82 -34.50
C ILE A 15 10.07 -44.51 -33.02
N VAL A 16 9.74 -45.52 -32.20
CA VAL A 16 9.48 -45.32 -30.76
C VAL A 16 10.72 -44.81 -30.04
N ILE A 17 11.90 -45.37 -30.33
CA ILE A 17 13.17 -44.91 -29.76
C ILE A 17 13.47 -43.47 -30.17
N SER A 18 13.21 -43.11 -31.43
CA SER A 18 13.41 -41.74 -31.92
C SER A 18 12.50 -40.72 -31.23
N VAL A 19 11.23 -41.07 -30.97
CA VAL A 19 10.28 -40.19 -30.29
C VAL A 19 10.67 -39.99 -28.83
N PHE A 20 11.07 -41.06 -28.12
CA PHE A 20 11.56 -40.95 -26.76
C PHE A 20 12.85 -40.13 -26.67
N GLY A 21 13.81 -40.36 -27.58
CA GLY A 21 15.04 -39.57 -27.65
C GLY A 21 14.78 -38.08 -27.88
N TYR A 22 13.82 -37.75 -28.75
CA TYR A 22 13.44 -36.36 -29.01
C TYR A 22 12.75 -35.70 -27.81
N GLY A 23 11.90 -36.44 -27.08
CA GLY A 23 11.27 -35.94 -25.85
C GLY A 23 12.28 -35.63 -24.74
N VAL A 24 13.27 -36.51 -24.55
CA VAL A 24 14.36 -36.29 -23.59
C VAL A 24 15.23 -35.10 -24.01
N PHE A 25 15.55 -34.98 -25.30
CA PHE A 25 16.30 -33.84 -25.84
C PHE A 25 15.55 -32.52 -25.61
N LEU A 26 14.24 -32.46 -25.88
CA LEU A 26 13.41 -31.28 -25.62
C LEU A 26 13.39 -30.90 -24.14
N TYR A 27 13.30 -31.88 -23.24
CA TYR A 27 13.34 -31.65 -21.79
C TYR A 27 14.67 -31.03 -21.34
N PHE A 28 15.80 -31.53 -21.82
CA PHE A 28 17.11 -30.93 -21.52
C PHE A 28 17.31 -29.57 -22.21
N TYR A 29 16.79 -29.40 -23.43
CA TYR A 29 16.87 -28.15 -24.17
C TYR A 29 16.07 -27.03 -23.49
N THR A 30 14.86 -27.32 -22.99
CA THR A 30 14.08 -26.35 -22.22
C THR A 30 14.78 -26.01 -20.91
N GLN A 31 15.27 -26.99 -20.15
CA GLN A 31 16.04 -26.73 -18.93
C GLN A 31 17.27 -25.84 -19.19
N LYS A 32 18.01 -26.10 -20.27
CA LYS A 32 19.16 -25.26 -20.65
C LYS A 32 18.73 -23.84 -21.04
N LYS A 33 17.64 -23.69 -21.79
CA LYS A 33 17.10 -22.37 -22.17
C LYS A 33 16.60 -21.55 -20.97
N TYR A 34 16.08 -22.19 -19.93
CA TYR A 34 15.67 -21.52 -18.68
C TYR A 34 16.83 -21.30 -17.70
N ALA A 35 17.89 -22.10 -17.76
CA ALA A 35 19.13 -21.88 -16.99
C ALA A 35 20.02 -20.77 -17.58
N GLU A 36 19.85 -20.42 -18.87
CA GLU A 36 20.58 -19.34 -19.56
C GLU A 36 19.83 -17.98 -19.54
N ILE A 37 18.80 -17.81 -18.69
CA ILE A 37 18.33 -16.47 -18.33
C ILE A 37 19.39 -15.91 -17.37
N PRO A 38 20.11 -14.84 -17.72
CA PRO A 38 21.12 -14.29 -16.83
C PRO A 38 20.43 -13.85 -15.55
N GLU A 39 20.78 -14.54 -14.46
CA GLU A 39 20.50 -14.12 -13.10
C GLU A 39 20.99 -12.67 -12.98
N ASN A 40 20.02 -11.76 -12.94
CA ASN A 40 20.19 -10.31 -12.96
C ASN A 40 20.85 -9.85 -11.66
N LYS A 41 22.15 -10.14 -11.56
CA LYS A 41 23.01 -9.84 -10.41
C LYS A 41 23.65 -8.45 -10.51
N ILE A 42 23.15 -7.61 -11.42
CA ILE A 42 23.64 -6.26 -11.69
C ILE A 42 22.63 -5.18 -11.23
N GLU A 43 21.37 -5.52 -10.95
CA GLU A 43 20.38 -4.55 -10.46
C GLU A 43 20.47 -4.25 -8.95
N LEU A 44 21.07 -5.14 -8.15
CA LEU A 44 21.10 -4.99 -6.67
C LEU A 44 22.03 -3.88 -6.15
N VAL A 45 22.91 -3.32 -6.99
CA VAL A 45 23.86 -2.26 -6.60
C VAL A 45 23.36 -0.87 -7.04
N SER A 46 22.40 -0.82 -7.96
CA SER A 46 21.80 0.44 -8.44
C SER A 46 20.61 0.89 -7.60
N GLU A 47 19.84 -0.01 -6.98
CA GLU A 47 18.73 0.35 -6.09
C GLU A 47 19.19 0.90 -4.73
N LEU A 48 20.45 0.69 -4.35
CA LEU A 48 21.02 1.21 -3.09
C LEU A 48 21.46 2.69 -3.18
N GLN A 49 21.39 3.32 -4.35
CA GLN A 49 21.92 4.68 -4.57
C GLN A 49 20.84 5.75 -4.80
N SER A 50 19.57 5.45 -4.50
CA SER A 50 18.52 6.46 -4.30
C SER A 50 17.75 6.28 -3.00
N GLU A 51 18.38 5.75 -1.94
CA GLU A 51 18.00 6.18 -0.59
C GLU A 51 18.33 7.68 -0.51
N ILE A 52 17.37 8.49 -0.98
CA ILE A 52 17.10 9.78 -0.37
C ILE A 52 17.22 9.51 1.12
N ASN A 53 18.09 10.24 1.80
CA ASN A 53 18.31 10.14 3.24
C ASN A 53 17.03 10.64 3.93
N LEU A 54 15.95 9.87 3.78
CA LEU A 54 14.61 10.16 4.22
C LEU A 54 14.69 10.22 5.75
N ASN A 55 14.09 11.26 6.30
CA ASN A 55 14.02 11.42 7.73
C ASN A 55 13.38 10.16 8.36
N SER A 56 14.09 9.53 9.29
CA SER A 56 13.66 8.28 9.92
C SER A 56 12.31 8.43 10.64
N ASN A 57 12.04 9.58 11.23
CA ASN A 57 10.79 9.85 11.93
C ASN A 57 9.63 9.96 10.93
N LEU A 58 9.86 10.57 9.76
CA LEU A 58 8.87 10.58 8.69
C LEU A 58 8.54 9.17 8.19
N VAL A 59 9.58 8.35 7.99
CA VAL A 59 9.40 6.96 7.55
C VAL A 59 8.62 6.16 8.58
N GLU A 60 8.99 6.27 9.86
CA GLU A 60 8.29 5.62 10.98
C GLU A 60 6.82 6.06 11.05
N PHE A 61 6.57 7.37 10.98
CA PHE A 61 5.23 7.93 10.98
C PHE A 61 4.41 7.41 9.80
N LEU A 62 4.94 7.45 8.57
CA LEU A 62 4.18 7.00 7.39
C LEU A 62 3.93 5.49 7.41
N ASP A 63 4.84 4.70 7.98
CA ASP A 63 4.70 3.25 8.06
C ASP A 63 3.62 2.82 9.04
N ASN A 64 3.56 3.45 10.21
CA ASN A 64 2.57 3.20 11.24
C ASN A 64 2.13 4.50 11.93
N PRO A 65 1.28 5.31 11.27
CA PRO A 65 0.98 6.66 11.75
C PRO A 65 0.18 6.68 13.06
N ILE A 66 -0.51 5.59 13.38
CA ILE A 66 -1.34 5.47 14.58
C ILE A 66 -1.56 4.01 14.94
N ASP A 67 -1.55 3.70 16.24
CA ASP A 67 -2.11 2.45 16.74
C ASP A 67 -3.64 2.53 16.69
N LEU A 68 -4.19 2.02 15.60
CA LEU A 68 -5.61 2.14 15.30
C LEU A 68 -6.49 1.42 16.34
N LEU A 69 -6.05 0.27 16.87
CA LEU A 69 -6.81 -0.46 17.88
C LEU A 69 -6.81 0.31 19.20
N ALA A 70 -5.65 0.84 19.62
CA ALA A 70 -5.57 1.67 20.81
C ALA A 70 -6.43 2.93 20.69
N PHE A 71 -6.39 3.61 19.54
CA PHE A 71 -7.24 4.76 19.24
C PHE A 71 -8.73 4.41 19.33
N LYS A 72 -9.16 3.34 18.68
CA LYS A 72 -10.55 2.86 18.70
C LYS A 72 -11.04 2.55 20.11
N ASN A 73 -10.20 1.91 20.93
CA ASN A 73 -10.52 1.58 22.31
C ASN A 73 -10.73 2.84 23.17
N LYS A 74 -9.96 3.91 22.94
CA LYS A 74 -10.15 5.19 23.62
C LYS A 74 -11.43 5.88 23.21
N LYS A 75 -11.75 5.87 21.91
CA LYS A 75 -13.00 6.42 21.37
C LYS A 75 -14.24 5.66 21.84
N GLY A 76 -14.08 4.39 22.19
CA GLY A 76 -15.20 3.53 22.57
C GLY A 76 -16.25 3.48 21.45
N MET A 77 -17.52 3.70 21.82
CA MET A 77 -18.67 3.65 20.89
C MET A 77 -19.02 5.01 20.27
N GLU A 78 -18.16 6.03 20.38
CA GLU A 78 -18.39 7.37 19.84
C GLU A 78 -18.01 7.46 18.35
N PHE A 79 -18.67 6.67 17.51
CA PHE A 79 -18.45 6.69 16.06
C PHE A 79 -19.69 6.24 15.28
N THR A 80 -19.71 6.56 14.00
CA THR A 80 -20.63 5.96 13.03
C THR A 80 -19.85 5.28 11.92
N THR A 81 -20.49 4.35 11.19
CA THR A 81 -19.81 3.56 10.16
C THR A 81 -20.55 3.59 8.84
N ASN A 82 -19.80 3.45 7.77
CA ASN A 82 -20.34 3.15 6.45
C ASN A 82 -19.42 2.18 5.69
N VAL A 83 -19.97 1.45 4.74
CA VAL A 83 -19.21 0.68 3.76
C VAL A 83 -18.94 1.56 2.55
N THR A 84 -17.74 1.47 2.00
CA THR A 84 -17.37 2.18 0.76
C THR A 84 -16.73 1.23 -0.24
N SER A 85 -16.77 1.60 -1.52
CA SER A 85 -15.97 0.94 -2.57
C SER A 85 -14.52 1.42 -2.60
N GLY A 86 -14.19 2.42 -1.77
CA GLY A 86 -12.91 3.10 -1.79
C GLY A 86 -12.82 4.15 -2.90
N THR A 87 -11.63 4.68 -3.12
CA THR A 87 -11.33 5.53 -4.28
C THR A 87 -10.43 4.77 -5.23
N LYS A 88 -10.36 5.21 -6.49
CA LYS A 88 -9.43 4.64 -7.50
C LYS A 88 -7.94 4.77 -7.10
N TYR A 89 -7.63 5.57 -6.08
CA TYR A 89 -6.27 5.80 -5.60
C TYR A 89 -5.89 4.90 -4.44
N TYR A 90 -6.84 4.32 -3.72
CA TYR A 90 -6.56 3.54 -2.53
C TYR A 90 -5.76 2.29 -2.86
N HIS A 91 -4.80 1.99 -1.98
CA HIS A 91 -4.19 0.67 -1.93
C HIS A 91 -5.29 -0.38 -1.75
N GLN A 92 -5.37 -1.32 -2.70
CA GLN A 92 -6.40 -2.36 -2.70
C GLN A 92 -5.75 -3.74 -2.78
N PRO A 93 -5.50 -4.40 -1.64
CA PRO A 93 -5.02 -5.77 -1.62
C PRO A 93 -5.97 -6.69 -2.39
N LYS A 94 -5.43 -7.61 -3.18
CA LYS A 94 -6.20 -8.60 -3.96
C LYS A 94 -6.64 -9.77 -3.09
N ILE A 95 -7.29 -9.48 -1.97
CA ILE A 95 -7.81 -10.46 -1.01
C ILE A 95 -9.29 -10.65 -1.27
N LYS A 96 -9.74 -11.91 -1.37
CA LYS A 96 -11.17 -12.20 -1.52
C LYS A 96 -11.90 -11.86 -0.23
N ASP A 97 -13.20 -11.60 -0.34
CA ASP A 97 -14.05 -11.34 0.82
C ASP A 97 -13.59 -10.13 1.66
N SER A 98 -13.19 -9.07 0.94
CA SER A 98 -12.69 -7.83 1.50
C SER A 98 -13.68 -6.69 1.36
N ILE A 99 -13.58 -5.71 2.25
CA ILE A 99 -14.46 -4.56 2.30
C ILE A 99 -13.69 -3.33 2.82
N PHE A 100 -14.02 -2.14 2.29
CA PHE A 100 -13.59 -0.90 2.93
C PHE A 100 -14.69 -0.42 3.87
N TYR A 101 -14.31 -0.11 5.10
CA TYR A 101 -15.14 0.59 6.07
C TYR A 101 -14.64 2.02 6.24
N VAL A 102 -15.57 2.93 6.43
CA VAL A 102 -15.32 4.29 6.90
C VAL A 102 -15.85 4.42 8.31
N TYR A 103 -14.99 4.78 9.25
CA TYR A 103 -15.35 5.23 10.59
C TYR A 103 -15.40 6.75 10.60
N TYR A 104 -16.48 7.30 11.12
CA TYR A 104 -16.66 8.73 11.32
C TYR A 104 -16.67 9.02 12.82
N TYR A 105 -15.81 9.93 13.27
CA TYR A 105 -15.65 10.33 14.66
C TYR A 105 -16.14 11.77 14.86
N PRO A 106 -17.45 11.98 15.07
CA PRO A 106 -18.00 13.31 15.32
C PRO A 106 -17.58 13.83 16.70
N ASP A 107 -17.06 15.06 16.77
CA ASP A 107 -16.93 15.77 18.04
C ASP A 107 -18.27 16.40 18.40
N PHE A 108 -19.07 15.73 19.24
CA PHE A 108 -20.38 16.23 19.66
C PHE A 108 -20.31 17.44 20.61
N LYS A 109 -19.12 17.77 21.14
CA LYS A 109 -18.95 18.88 22.10
C LYS A 109 -18.59 20.20 21.41
N LYS A 110 -18.08 20.14 20.18
CA LYS A 110 -17.78 21.32 19.36
C LYS A 110 -18.69 21.32 18.15
N GLU A 111 -19.14 22.50 17.73
CA GLU A 111 -19.70 22.69 16.38
C GLU A 111 -18.54 22.58 15.37
N SER A 112 -18.03 21.37 15.18
CA SER A 112 -17.07 21.09 14.12
C SER A 112 -17.79 21.13 12.77
N ILE A 113 -17.17 21.81 11.81
CA ILE A 113 -17.70 21.89 10.44
C ILE A 113 -17.42 20.58 9.67
N LYS A 114 -16.43 19.77 10.09
CA LYS A 114 -16.00 18.56 9.37
C LYS A 114 -15.68 17.42 10.34
N ILE A 115 -16.22 16.24 10.04
CA ILE A 115 -16.07 15.04 10.87
C ILE A 115 -14.79 14.31 10.49
N ASP A 116 -14.00 13.91 11.50
CA ASP A 116 -12.79 13.12 11.32
C ASP A 116 -13.14 11.71 10.82
N GLN A 117 -12.31 11.18 9.91
CA GLN A 117 -12.62 9.98 9.16
C GLN A 117 -11.44 9.02 9.11
N PHE A 118 -11.72 7.73 9.27
CA PHE A 118 -10.75 6.66 9.09
C PHE A 118 -11.32 5.64 8.09
N VAL A 119 -10.58 5.38 7.02
CA VAL A 119 -10.89 4.33 6.07
C VAL A 119 -9.96 3.16 6.31
N VAL A 120 -10.55 1.98 6.51
CA VAL A 120 -9.83 0.73 6.72
C VAL A 120 -10.21 -0.28 5.67
N PHE A 121 -9.25 -1.13 5.31
CA PHE A 121 -9.47 -2.32 4.52
C PHE A 121 -9.52 -3.53 5.46
N LYS A 122 -10.58 -4.35 5.32
CA LYS A 122 -10.84 -5.49 6.19
C LYS A 122 -11.16 -6.71 5.36
N HIS A 123 -10.86 -7.91 5.87
CA HIS A 123 -11.14 -9.15 5.17
C HIS A 123 -11.33 -10.33 6.13
N GLY A 124 -11.94 -11.42 5.65
CA GLY A 124 -12.14 -12.64 6.43
C GLY A 124 -13.21 -12.52 7.52
N GLU A 125 -13.15 -13.38 8.52
CA GLU A 125 -14.22 -13.56 9.51
C GLU A 125 -14.44 -12.32 10.39
N ASN A 126 -13.37 -11.60 10.73
CA ASN A 126 -13.43 -10.44 11.63
C ASN A 126 -13.80 -9.13 10.93
N LYS A 127 -13.99 -9.12 9.61
CA LYS A 127 -14.17 -7.88 8.84
C LYS A 127 -15.36 -7.03 9.29
N HIS A 128 -16.35 -7.62 9.96
CA HIS A 128 -17.52 -6.93 10.48
C HIS A 128 -17.38 -6.46 11.94
N THR A 129 -16.26 -6.76 12.61
CA THR A 129 -16.01 -6.43 14.02
C THR A 129 -15.27 -5.11 14.15
N TYR A 130 -15.71 -4.20 15.01
CA TYR A 130 -15.04 -2.89 15.18
C TYR A 130 -13.57 -3.02 15.63
N GLU A 131 -13.29 -3.97 16.51
CA GLU A 131 -11.97 -4.24 17.11
C GLU A 131 -11.13 -5.23 16.30
N ASP A 132 -11.31 -5.25 14.97
CA ASP A 132 -10.58 -6.16 14.08
C ASP A 132 -9.08 -5.81 14.05
N GLN A 133 -8.26 -6.67 14.65
CA GLN A 133 -6.80 -6.51 14.73
C GLN A 133 -6.09 -6.71 13.38
N THR A 134 -6.79 -7.25 12.38
CA THR A 134 -6.24 -7.56 11.06
C THR A 134 -6.55 -6.49 10.02
N GLU A 135 -7.29 -5.44 10.41
CA GLU A 135 -7.60 -4.36 9.49
C GLU A 135 -6.35 -3.56 9.13
N THR A 136 -6.34 -3.07 7.89
CA THR A 136 -5.28 -2.20 7.40
C THR A 136 -5.83 -0.78 7.31
N LEU A 137 -5.20 0.16 8.02
CA LEU A 137 -5.46 1.59 7.79
C LEU A 137 -5.09 1.96 6.35
N ILE A 138 -6.04 2.54 5.63
CA ILE A 138 -5.90 3.00 4.24
C ILE A 138 -5.85 4.51 4.18
N GLU A 139 -6.67 5.18 4.97
CA GLU A 139 -6.70 6.63 5.03
C GLU A 139 -7.18 7.10 6.40
N PHE A 140 -6.67 8.22 6.87
CA PHE A 140 -7.42 9.04 7.82
C PHE A 140 -7.40 10.50 7.40
N ARG A 141 -8.44 11.23 7.80
CA ARG A 141 -8.61 12.66 7.58
C ARG A 141 -8.97 13.29 8.92
N ILE A 142 -8.11 14.18 9.39
CA ILE A 142 -8.27 14.87 10.67
C ILE A 142 -8.48 16.35 10.38
N PHE A 143 -9.57 16.89 10.89
CA PHE A 143 -9.99 18.28 10.73
C PHE A 143 -10.09 19.01 12.08
N ASN A 144 -9.94 18.28 13.19
CA ASN A 144 -10.10 18.80 14.54
C ASN A 144 -8.93 18.34 15.41
N PRO A 145 -8.57 19.09 16.47
CA PRO A 145 -7.62 18.62 17.46
C PRO A 145 -8.24 17.47 18.26
N ASP A 146 -7.49 16.38 18.40
CA ASP A 146 -7.95 15.15 19.02
C ASP A 146 -6.81 14.49 19.81
N SER A 147 -6.86 14.64 21.13
CA SER A 147 -5.84 14.10 22.03
C SER A 147 -5.72 12.57 21.98
N ASP A 148 -6.75 11.85 21.52
CA ASP A 148 -6.71 10.40 21.45
C ASP A 148 -5.78 9.89 20.33
N LEU A 149 -5.47 10.75 19.35
CA LEU A 149 -4.48 10.50 18.29
C LEU A 149 -3.04 10.45 18.82
N GLU A 150 -2.78 10.99 20.02
CA GLU A 150 -1.44 11.07 20.63
C GLU A 150 -0.39 11.68 19.68
N LYS A 151 0.69 10.95 19.37
CA LYS A 151 1.76 11.38 18.46
C LYS A 151 1.27 11.57 17.02
N ALA A 152 0.12 11.01 16.66
CA ALA A 152 -0.50 11.19 15.36
C ALA A 152 -1.23 12.54 15.23
N ASP A 153 -1.46 13.27 16.34
CA ASP A 153 -2.08 14.59 16.30
C ASP A 153 -1.09 15.64 15.80
N LEU A 154 -1.22 16.00 14.53
CA LEU A 154 -0.44 17.07 13.91
C LEU A 154 -1.18 18.42 13.95
N TYR A 155 -2.41 18.45 14.47
CA TYR A 155 -3.26 19.63 14.41
C TYR A 155 -2.62 20.80 15.16
N GLY A 156 -2.59 21.98 14.53
CA GLY A 156 -2.05 23.19 15.15
C GLY A 156 -0.51 23.29 15.18
N LEU A 157 0.23 22.24 14.82
CA LEU A 157 1.68 22.31 14.64
C LEU A 157 2.03 23.36 13.58
N THR A 158 3.15 24.06 13.78
CA THR A 158 3.68 24.99 12.80
C THR A 158 4.43 24.25 11.70
N LYS A 159 4.59 24.90 10.55
CA LYS A 159 5.45 24.38 9.47
C LYS A 159 6.86 24.06 9.96
N THR A 160 7.44 24.89 10.83
CA THR A 160 8.79 24.67 11.37
C THR A 160 8.85 23.46 12.31
N GLU A 161 7.82 23.19 13.09
CA GLU A 161 7.74 21.97 13.91
C GLU A 161 7.64 20.72 13.03
N LEU A 162 6.85 20.76 11.95
CA LEU A 162 6.79 19.69 10.95
C LEU A 162 8.14 19.46 10.27
N GLU A 163 8.84 20.52 9.88
CA GLU A 163 10.16 20.43 9.26
C GLU A 163 11.22 19.89 10.23
N SER A 164 11.10 20.22 11.52
CA SER A 164 11.97 19.66 12.56
C SER A 164 11.72 18.17 12.77
N GLU A 165 10.47 17.72 12.67
CA GLU A 165 10.09 16.32 12.89
C GLU A 165 10.34 15.46 11.64
N PHE A 166 9.87 15.91 10.48
CA PHE A 166 9.82 15.13 9.24
C PHE A 166 10.82 15.57 8.17
N GLY A 167 11.53 16.68 8.39
CA GLY A 167 12.46 17.26 7.42
C GLY A 167 11.77 18.16 6.39
N THR A 168 12.58 18.66 5.46
CA THR A 168 12.16 19.64 4.44
C THR A 168 11.94 19.04 3.05
N ASP A 169 12.04 17.72 2.93
CA ASP A 169 11.79 16.99 1.68
C ASP A 169 10.29 16.69 1.52
N TYR A 170 9.57 17.66 0.98
CA TYR A 170 8.13 17.58 0.72
C TYR A 170 7.76 18.28 -0.60
N LEU A 171 6.62 17.89 -1.15
CA LEU A 171 5.98 18.61 -2.24
C LEU A 171 5.25 19.85 -1.70
N THR A 172 5.44 21.00 -2.34
CA THR A 172 4.69 22.22 -2.00
C THR A 172 3.34 22.24 -2.74
N LEU A 173 2.27 22.56 -2.01
CA LEU A 173 0.92 22.74 -2.52
C LEU A 173 0.45 24.18 -2.28
N ASP A 174 -0.60 24.63 -2.97
CA ASP A 174 -1.10 26.02 -2.83
C ASP A 174 -1.42 26.42 -1.38
N ASN A 175 -2.00 25.49 -0.60
CA ASN A 175 -2.40 25.71 0.79
C ASN A 175 -1.73 24.73 1.76
N GLY A 176 -0.58 24.15 1.41
CA GLY A 176 -0.06 23.03 2.19
C GLY A 176 1.24 22.41 1.71
N ILE A 177 1.56 21.27 2.31
CA ILE A 177 2.71 20.44 1.95
C ILE A 177 2.29 18.97 1.92
N ALA A 178 3.02 18.14 1.17
CA ALA A 178 2.81 16.70 1.16
C ALA A 178 4.15 15.96 1.32
N TYR A 179 4.20 15.08 2.32
CA TYR A 179 5.29 14.13 2.52
C TYR A 179 4.91 12.78 1.93
N SER A 180 5.89 12.06 1.39
CA SER A 180 5.66 10.74 0.83
C SER A 180 6.81 9.80 1.10
N ASN A 181 6.47 8.52 1.31
CA ASN A 181 7.41 7.41 1.34
C ASN A 181 6.75 6.19 0.72
N LYS A 182 7.35 5.65 -0.35
CA LYS A 182 6.77 4.57 -1.18
C LYS A 182 5.35 4.91 -1.63
N ASN A 183 4.35 4.14 -1.24
CA ASN A 183 2.95 4.38 -1.57
C ASN A 183 2.18 5.14 -0.47
N LYS A 184 2.85 5.72 0.52
CA LYS A 184 2.20 6.32 1.69
C LYS A 184 2.42 7.82 1.65
N VAL A 185 1.34 8.59 1.82
CA VAL A 185 1.37 10.04 1.72
C VAL A 185 0.72 10.67 2.94
N LEU A 186 1.36 11.71 3.46
CA LEU A 186 0.78 12.63 4.43
C LEU A 186 0.62 14.01 3.76
N ILE A 187 -0.63 14.42 3.56
CA ILE A 187 -1.01 15.71 2.98
C ILE A 187 -1.45 16.63 4.11
N ILE A 188 -0.89 17.83 4.19
CA ILE A 188 -1.09 18.77 5.30
C ILE A 188 -1.62 20.08 4.73
N GLU A 189 -2.79 20.52 5.19
CA GLU A 189 -3.34 21.85 4.93
C GLU A 189 -2.85 22.82 6.02
N LEU A 190 -2.25 23.92 5.61
CA LEU A 190 -1.78 24.98 6.50
C LEU A 190 -2.69 26.21 6.42
N ASN A 191 -2.97 26.82 7.56
CA ASN A 191 -3.59 28.13 7.67
C ASN A 191 -2.80 28.98 8.67
N ASN A 192 -2.39 30.19 8.28
CA ASN A 192 -1.52 31.05 9.09
C ASN A 192 -0.28 30.30 9.62
N SER A 193 0.36 29.52 8.74
CA SER A 193 1.54 28.69 9.02
C SER A 193 1.35 27.59 10.07
N LYS A 194 0.11 27.22 10.39
CA LYS A 194 -0.23 26.11 11.29
C LYS A 194 -1.09 25.07 10.60
N VAL A 195 -0.95 23.81 10.99
CA VAL A 195 -1.79 22.71 10.52
C VAL A 195 -3.24 22.97 10.88
N LYS A 196 -4.09 23.02 9.87
CA LYS A 196 -5.54 23.15 9.99
C LYS A 196 -6.26 21.83 9.70
N SER A 197 -5.70 21.01 8.83
CA SER A 197 -6.18 19.66 8.59
C SER A 197 -5.04 18.82 8.02
N PHE A 198 -5.13 17.51 8.17
CA PHE A 198 -4.17 16.60 7.57
C PHE A 198 -4.83 15.29 7.17
N ARG A 199 -4.22 14.64 6.18
CA ARG A 199 -4.70 13.41 5.58
C ARG A 199 -3.55 12.47 5.34
N TYR A 200 -3.63 11.30 5.94
CA TYR A 200 -2.78 10.17 5.57
C TYR A 200 -3.52 9.30 4.57
N ILE A 201 -2.82 8.78 3.55
CA ILE A 201 -3.39 7.85 2.56
C ILE A 201 -2.34 6.84 2.08
N LYS A 202 -2.74 5.57 2.01
CA LYS A 202 -2.02 4.51 1.31
C LYS A 202 -2.55 4.39 -0.12
N LEU A 203 -1.67 4.59 -1.08
CA LEU A 203 -1.95 4.62 -2.50
C LEU A 203 -1.72 3.26 -3.17
N ASN A 204 -2.33 3.06 -4.33
CA ASN A 204 -2.08 1.91 -5.21
C ASN A 204 -0.86 2.07 -6.12
N THR A 205 -0.11 3.17 -5.97
CA THR A 205 1.09 3.50 -6.75
C THR A 205 2.16 4.07 -5.82
N GLU A 206 3.42 3.86 -6.18
CA GLU A 206 4.59 4.50 -5.54
C GLU A 206 5.07 5.73 -6.33
N ASN A 207 4.62 5.89 -7.58
CA ASN A 207 4.88 7.08 -8.37
C ASN A 207 3.98 8.21 -7.85
N ILE A 208 4.54 9.03 -6.97
CA ILE A 208 3.85 10.15 -6.33
C ILE A 208 4.43 11.45 -6.85
N ASP A 209 3.61 12.22 -7.55
CA ASP A 209 3.93 13.55 -8.05
C ASP A 209 2.88 14.58 -7.63
N GLN A 210 3.16 15.84 -7.90
CA GLN A 210 2.28 16.95 -7.53
C GLN A 210 0.91 16.87 -8.23
N GLU A 211 0.83 16.31 -9.45
CA GLU A 211 -0.43 16.16 -10.17
C GLU A 211 -1.34 15.12 -9.49
N LEU A 212 -0.79 13.97 -9.11
CA LEU A 212 -1.50 12.96 -8.35
C LEU A 212 -2.02 13.51 -7.02
N ILE A 213 -1.17 14.24 -6.28
CA ILE A 213 -1.59 14.85 -5.01
C ILE A 213 -2.72 15.86 -5.24
N ARG A 214 -2.64 16.69 -6.29
CA ARG A 214 -3.72 17.63 -6.64
C ARG A 214 -5.03 16.90 -6.91
N LEU A 215 -5.01 15.83 -7.69
CA LEU A 215 -6.17 14.99 -8.02
C LEU A 215 -6.77 14.24 -6.81
N ILE A 216 -6.01 14.09 -5.73
CA ILE A 216 -6.47 13.47 -4.48
C ILE A 216 -7.15 14.51 -3.58
N VAL A 217 -6.68 15.77 -3.61
CA VAL A 217 -7.14 16.87 -2.76
C VAL A 217 -8.36 17.60 -3.35
N GLU A 218 -8.44 17.72 -4.68
CA GLU A 218 -9.61 18.22 -5.42
C GLU A 218 -10.86 17.33 -5.26
#